data_AF-A0A959P4E9-F1
#
_entry.id   AF-A0A959P4E9-F1
#
_cell.length_a   1.000
_cell.length_b   1.000
_cell.length_c   1.000
_cell.angle_alpha   90.00
_cell.angle_beta   90.00
_cell.angle_gamma   90.00
#
_symmetry.space_group_name_H-M   'P 1'
#
loop_
_entity.id
_entity.type
_entity.pdbx_description
1 polymer ?
#
loop_
_entity_poly.entity_id
_entity_poly.type
_entity_poly.pdbx_seq_one_letter_code
_entity_poly.pdbx_strand_id
1 'polypeptide(L)'
;MARAKVLIIYTGGTIGMIRDEKKGTLKPFRLNRMTKSVPSILEMGLEIHALELEEVIDSSNMTPEVWIELVSIIEEHYDAFDGFVVLHGSDTMAHSASALSFLLENLGKPVVFTGSQLPLGLPRTDARENLITALEIAALKDV
;
A
#
# COMPACT_ATOMS: atom_id res chain seq x y z
N MET A 1 14.97 19.34 6.51
CA MET A 1 13.52 19.09 6.61
C MET A 1 13.32 17.75 7.30
N ALA A 2 12.24 17.59 8.07
CA ALA A 2 11.94 16.30 8.69
C ALA A 2 11.59 15.26 7.61
N ARG A 3 12.00 14.00 7.81
CA ARG A 3 11.72 12.87 6.92
C ARG A 3 10.21 12.71 6.78
N ALA A 4 9.67 12.62 5.55
CA ALA A 4 8.24 12.36 5.38
C ALA A 4 7.89 10.95 5.86
N LYS A 5 6.81 10.82 6.62
CA LYS A 5 6.32 9.57 7.19
C LYS A 5 5.18 9.05 6.34
N VAL A 6 5.32 7.85 5.78
CA VAL A 6 4.29 7.23 4.95
C VAL A 6 3.86 5.91 5.57
N LEU A 7 2.55 5.72 5.71
CA LEU A 7 1.98 4.44 6.13
C LEU A 7 1.53 3.63 4.91
N ILE A 8 2.08 2.44 4.75
CA ILE A 8 1.60 1.46 3.79
C ILE A 8 0.53 0.60 4.47
N ILE A 9 -0.66 0.54 3.88
CA ILE A 9 -1.75 -0.34 4.30
C ILE A 9 -1.85 -1.45 3.26
N TYR A 10 -1.53 -2.68 3.66
CA TYR A 10 -1.62 -3.85 2.79
C TYR A 10 -2.95 -4.56 3.01
N THR A 11 -3.85 -4.41 2.03
CA THR A 11 -5.16 -5.08 2.02
C THR A 11 -5.09 -6.40 1.25
N GLY A 12 -4.14 -6.52 0.31
CA GLY A 12 -3.92 -7.72 -0.47
C GLY A 12 -3.49 -7.45 -1.90
N GLY A 13 -3.86 -8.35 -2.79
CA GLY A 13 -3.49 -8.31 -4.21
C GLY A 13 -2.11 -8.87 -4.52
N THR A 14 -1.86 -9.04 -5.81
CA THR A 14 -0.65 -9.68 -6.35
C THR A 14 0.64 -8.98 -5.92
N ILE A 15 0.60 -7.67 -5.65
CA ILE A 15 1.77 -6.86 -5.29
C ILE A 15 2.50 -7.37 -4.03
N GLY A 16 1.77 -7.79 -3.02
CA GLY A 16 2.36 -8.28 -1.76
C GLY A 16 2.73 -9.76 -1.78
N MET A 17 2.39 -10.48 -2.86
CA MET A 17 2.67 -11.91 -2.96
C MET A 17 4.16 -12.14 -3.18
N ILE A 18 4.82 -12.85 -2.27
CA ILE A 18 6.22 -13.23 -2.43
C ILE A 18 6.30 -14.75 -2.51
N ARG A 19 6.91 -15.26 -3.58
CA ARG A 19 7.20 -16.70 -3.76
C ARG A 19 8.13 -17.18 -2.65
N ASP A 20 7.68 -18.14 -1.86
CA ASP A 20 8.53 -18.91 -0.95
C ASP A 20 9.41 -19.83 -1.79
N GLU A 21 10.67 -19.45 -1.99
CA GLU A 21 11.64 -20.21 -2.80
C GLU A 21 11.85 -21.65 -2.32
N LYS A 22 11.52 -21.97 -1.05
CA LYS A 22 11.66 -23.32 -0.51
C LYS A 22 10.42 -24.20 -0.70
N LYS A 23 9.24 -23.60 -0.91
CA LYS A 23 7.96 -24.32 -0.95
C LYS A 23 7.11 -24.04 -2.19
N GLY A 24 7.51 -23.12 -3.05
CA GLY A 24 6.75 -22.72 -4.25
C GLY A 24 5.41 -22.04 -3.95
N THR A 25 5.13 -21.67 -2.70
CA THR A 25 3.86 -21.09 -2.21
C THR A 25 4.00 -19.60 -1.96
N LEU A 26 2.91 -18.83 -2.02
CA LEU A 26 2.91 -17.38 -1.80
C LEU A 26 2.73 -17.07 -0.31
N LYS A 27 3.45 -16.08 0.23
CA LYS A 27 3.31 -15.62 1.63
C LYS A 27 2.96 -14.13 1.73
N PRO A 28 2.25 -13.70 2.80
CA PRO A 28 1.81 -12.32 3.00
C PRO A 28 2.93 -11.31 3.27
N PHE A 29 2.56 -10.04 3.28
CA PHE A 29 3.43 -8.87 3.18
C PHE A 29 4.21 -8.63 4.48
N ARG A 30 5.52 -8.38 4.38
CA ARG A 30 6.30 -7.85 5.51
C ARG A 30 7.23 -6.76 5.01
N LEU A 31 7.28 -5.63 5.72
CA LEU A 31 8.15 -4.49 5.40
C LEU A 31 9.61 -4.93 5.13
N ASN A 32 10.15 -5.82 5.97
CA ASN A 32 11.51 -6.37 5.82
C ASN A 32 11.75 -7.18 4.54
N ARG A 33 10.69 -7.70 3.89
CA ARG A 33 10.82 -8.39 2.60
C ARG A 33 10.70 -7.41 1.45
N MET A 34 9.82 -6.42 1.56
CA MET A 34 9.67 -5.35 0.59
C MET A 34 11.00 -4.60 0.37
N THR A 35 11.70 -4.24 1.45
CA THR A 35 13.01 -3.58 1.36
C THR A 35 14.11 -4.46 0.76
N LYS A 36 13.98 -5.79 0.81
CA LYS A 36 14.89 -6.70 0.10
C LYS A 36 14.59 -6.78 -1.40
N SER A 37 13.31 -6.79 -1.77
CA SER A 37 12.88 -6.85 -3.18
C SER A 37 13.01 -5.51 -3.91
N VAL A 38 12.94 -4.41 -3.17
CA VAL A 38 13.12 -3.04 -3.65
C VAL A 38 14.03 -2.24 -2.70
N PRO A 39 15.36 -2.44 -2.79
CA PRO A 39 16.31 -1.73 -1.94
C PRO A 39 16.28 -0.21 -2.10
N SER A 40 15.94 0.30 -3.30
CA SER A 40 15.88 1.74 -3.61
C SER A 40 14.91 2.51 -2.70
N ILE A 41 13.92 1.85 -2.10
CA ILE A 41 13.00 2.48 -1.14
C ILE A 41 13.74 3.02 0.09
N LEU A 42 14.86 2.39 0.49
CA LEU A 42 15.68 2.85 1.61
C LEU A 42 16.41 4.17 1.30
N GLU A 43 16.67 4.43 0.02
CA GLU A 43 17.40 5.61 -0.47
C GLU A 43 16.49 6.82 -0.67
N MET A 44 15.16 6.64 -0.64
CA MET A 44 14.18 7.71 -0.88
C MET A 44 14.11 8.76 0.24
N GLY A 45 14.77 8.52 1.38
CA GLY A 45 14.68 9.44 2.51
C GLY A 45 13.26 9.54 3.07
N LEU A 46 12.48 8.45 3.08
CA LEU A 46 11.13 8.35 3.67
C LEU A 46 11.08 7.44 4.90
N GLU A 47 10.41 7.86 5.98
CA GLU A 47 10.13 6.99 7.12
C GLU A 47 8.90 6.16 6.80
N ILE A 48 9.10 4.89 6.45
CA ILE A 48 8.04 4.02 5.96
C ILE A 48 7.64 3.05 7.05
N HIS A 49 6.35 3.05 7.37
CA HIS A 49 5.72 2.05 8.22
C HIS A 49 4.77 1.22 7.39
N ALA A 50 4.44 0.03 7.88
CA ALA A 50 3.44 -0.78 7.22
C ALA A 50 2.52 -1.50 8.20
N LEU A 51 1.25 -1.56 7.83
CA LEU A 51 0.19 -2.29 8.48
C LEU A 51 -0.39 -3.28 7.47
N GLU A 52 -0.59 -4.51 7.91
CA GLU A 52 -1.23 -5.58 7.14
C GLU A 52 -2.57 -5.88 7.82
N LEU A 53 -3.65 -5.99 7.03
CA LEU A 53 -4.94 -6.42 7.55
C LEU A 53 -4.84 -7.85 8.09
N GLU A 54 -5.67 -8.19 9.08
CA GLU A 54 -5.63 -9.50 9.72
C GLU A 54 -5.85 -10.64 8.72
N GLU A 55 -6.76 -10.42 7.77
CA GLU A 55 -6.97 -11.29 6.61
C GLU A 55 -6.62 -10.56 5.32
N VAL A 56 -5.83 -11.22 4.47
CA VAL A 56 -5.52 -10.70 3.13
C VAL A 56 -6.73 -10.90 2.22
N ILE A 57 -7.17 -9.83 1.58
CA ILE A 57 -8.40 -9.77 0.82
C ILE A 57 -8.10 -9.89 -0.68
N ASP A 58 -8.74 -10.85 -1.33
CA ASP A 58 -8.86 -10.83 -2.79
C ASP A 58 -9.77 -9.65 -3.17
N SER A 59 -9.33 -8.79 -4.08
CA SER A 59 -10.09 -7.59 -4.46
C SER A 59 -11.52 -7.90 -4.92
N SER A 60 -11.76 -9.06 -5.52
CA SER A 60 -13.12 -9.48 -5.91
C SER A 60 -14.08 -9.68 -4.72
N ASN A 61 -13.55 -9.86 -3.51
CA ASN A 61 -14.29 -10.02 -2.27
C ASN A 61 -14.29 -8.74 -1.41
N MET A 62 -13.93 -7.59 -1.98
CA MET A 62 -13.94 -6.33 -1.24
C MET A 62 -15.37 -5.88 -0.93
N THR A 63 -15.65 -5.52 0.32
CA THR A 63 -16.99 -5.12 0.78
C THR A 63 -16.98 -3.73 1.42
N PRO A 64 -18.16 -3.07 1.58
CA PRO A 64 -18.25 -1.80 2.29
C PRO A 64 -17.70 -1.82 3.71
N GLU A 65 -17.81 -2.93 4.42
CA GLU A 65 -17.27 -3.11 5.77
C GLU A 65 -15.74 -2.96 5.78
N VAL A 66 -15.07 -3.51 4.76
CA VAL A 66 -13.61 -3.36 4.60
C VAL A 66 -13.25 -1.91 4.26
N TRP A 67 -14.07 -1.22 3.46
CA TRP A 67 -13.84 0.21 3.19
C TRP A 67 -13.92 1.04 4.47
N ILE A 68 -14.88 0.74 5.35
CA ILE A 68 -15.01 1.39 6.67
C ILE A 68 -13.79 1.08 7.54
N GLU A 69 -13.30 -0.17 7.54
CA GLU A 69 -12.07 -0.54 8.24
C GLU A 69 -10.87 0.27 7.72
N LEU A 70 -10.70 0.38 6.40
CA LEU A 70 -9.62 1.17 5.80
C LEU A 70 -9.68 2.64 6.19
N VAL A 71 -10.87 3.23 6.15
CA VAL A 71 -11.09 4.63 6.59
C VAL A 71 -10.72 4.78 8.07
N SER A 72 -11.14 3.83 8.92
CA SER A 72 -10.84 3.85 10.35
C SER A 72 -9.34 3.79 10.63
N ILE A 73 -8.61 2.93 9.90
CA ILE A 73 -7.15 2.84 9.99
C ILE A 73 -6.49 4.17 9.59
N ILE A 74 -6.92 4.76 8.47
CA ILE A 74 -6.38 6.04 7.98
C ILE A 74 -6.66 7.15 9.01
N GLU A 75 -7.87 7.21 9.57
CA GLU A 75 -8.27 8.20 10.57
C GLU A 75 -7.45 8.07 11.87
N GLU A 76 -7.31 6.85 12.40
CA GLU A 76 -6.52 6.58 13.62
C GLU A 76 -5.06 7.03 13.47
N HIS A 77 -4.50 6.85 12.27
CA HIS A 77 -3.11 7.17 11.97
C HIS A 77 -2.94 8.55 11.32
N TYR A 78 -4.01 9.32 11.15
CA TYR A 78 -4.01 10.50 10.30
C TYR A 78 -2.97 11.52 10.72
N ASP A 79 -2.87 11.84 12.01
CA ASP A 79 -1.93 12.84 12.53
C ASP A 79 -0.47 12.37 12.58
N ALA A 80 -0.24 11.05 12.65
CA ALA A 80 1.10 10.48 12.80
C ALA A 80 1.87 10.39 11.47
N PHE A 81 1.16 10.41 10.34
CA PHE A 81 1.73 10.22 9.00
C PHE A 81 1.47 11.43 8.10
N ASP A 82 2.34 11.61 7.12
CA ASP A 82 2.22 12.66 6.11
C ASP A 82 1.41 12.19 4.88
N GLY A 83 1.29 10.88 4.68
CA GLY A 83 0.48 10.29 3.62
C GLY A 83 0.37 8.78 3.73
N PHE A 84 -0.48 8.21 2.87
CA PHE A 84 -0.89 6.81 2.93
C PHE A 84 -0.75 6.14 1.56
N VAL A 85 -0.28 4.91 1.54
CA VAL A 85 -0.28 4.05 0.34
C VAL A 85 -1.12 2.81 0.64
N VAL A 86 -2.18 2.58 -0.13
CA VAL A 86 -3.03 1.40 -0.02
C VAL A 86 -2.63 0.40 -1.10
N LEU A 87 -2.03 -0.71 -0.70
CA LEU A 87 -1.69 -1.83 -1.59
C LEU A 87 -2.91 -2.74 -1.74
N HIS A 88 -3.44 -2.81 -2.95
CA HIS A 88 -4.73 -3.40 -3.25
C HIS A 88 -4.68 -4.28 -4.52
N GLY A 89 -5.59 -5.25 -4.63
CA GLY A 89 -5.78 -6.03 -5.87
C GLY A 89 -6.40 -5.18 -7.00
N SER A 90 -6.04 -5.46 -8.26
CA SER A 90 -6.39 -4.60 -9.40
C SER A 90 -7.88 -4.65 -9.78
N ASP A 91 -8.58 -5.76 -9.55
CA ASP A 91 -9.94 -5.99 -10.09
C ASP A 91 -10.97 -4.95 -9.62
N THR A 92 -10.90 -4.56 -8.34
CA THR A 92 -11.85 -3.61 -7.74
C THR A 92 -11.20 -2.36 -7.16
N MET A 93 -9.91 -2.13 -7.45
CA MET A 93 -9.17 -0.96 -6.94
C MET A 93 -9.89 0.36 -7.23
N ALA A 94 -10.41 0.53 -8.45
CA ALA A 94 -11.15 1.73 -8.83
C ALA A 94 -12.44 1.93 -8.03
N HIS A 95 -13.13 0.84 -7.65
CA HIS A 95 -14.34 0.89 -6.83
C HIS A 95 -14.00 1.30 -5.40
N SER A 96 -12.99 0.67 -4.78
CA SER A 96 -12.51 1.01 -3.45
C SER A 96 -12.01 2.47 -3.38
N ALA A 97 -11.20 2.90 -4.35
CA ALA A 97 -10.72 4.28 -4.42
C ALA A 97 -11.86 5.29 -4.56
N SER A 98 -12.87 4.97 -5.39
CA SER A 98 -14.05 5.83 -5.54
C SER A 98 -14.86 5.89 -4.25
N ALA A 99 -15.09 4.76 -3.58
CA ALA A 99 -15.80 4.72 -2.30
C ALA A 99 -15.09 5.55 -1.23
N LEU A 100 -13.78 5.36 -1.06
CA LEU A 100 -12.98 6.10 -0.07
C LEU A 100 -12.92 7.60 -0.39
N SER A 101 -13.00 8.03 -1.66
CA SER A 101 -13.06 9.46 -1.98
C SER A 101 -14.29 10.17 -1.43
N PHE A 102 -15.40 9.45 -1.19
CA PHE A 102 -16.59 9.99 -0.54
C PHE A 102 -16.55 9.84 0.99
N LEU A 103 -15.90 8.79 1.49
CA LEU A 103 -15.83 8.50 2.94
C LEU A 103 -14.79 9.37 3.65
N LEU A 104 -13.68 9.70 2.99
CA LEU A 104 -12.62 10.56 3.52
C LEU A 104 -12.92 12.04 3.22
N GLU A 105 -13.93 12.58 3.88
CA GLU A 105 -14.29 13.99 3.72
C GLU A 105 -13.18 14.90 4.27
N ASN A 106 -12.94 16.04 3.61
CA ASN A 106 -11.93 17.04 4.01
C ASN A 106 -10.49 16.48 4.08
N LEU A 107 -10.18 15.49 3.23
CA LEU A 107 -8.85 14.91 3.13
C LEU A 107 -7.81 15.96 2.73
N GLY A 108 -6.80 16.14 3.58
CA GLY A 108 -5.68 17.08 3.40
C GLY A 108 -4.31 16.39 3.25
N LYS A 109 -4.27 15.06 3.18
CA LYS A 109 -3.06 14.26 3.01
C LYS A 109 -3.26 13.25 1.87
N PRO A 110 -2.24 12.93 1.06
CA PRO A 110 -2.38 12.00 -0.04
C PRO A 110 -2.70 10.58 0.46
N VAL A 111 -3.70 9.94 -0.15
CA VAL A 111 -4.02 8.52 -0.01
C VAL A 111 -3.92 7.88 -1.39
N VAL A 112 -2.86 7.12 -1.63
CA VAL A 112 -2.52 6.58 -2.95
C VAL A 112 -2.84 5.10 -3.02
N PHE A 113 -3.82 4.73 -3.85
CA PHE A 113 -4.07 3.33 -4.18
C PHE A 113 -3.09 2.85 -5.24
N THR A 114 -2.50 1.69 -5.03
CA THR A 114 -1.63 1.05 -6.02
C THR A 114 -1.68 -0.48 -5.89
N GLY A 115 -1.19 -1.16 -6.91
CA GLY A 115 -1.17 -2.61 -7.00
C GLY A 115 -0.24 -3.04 -8.13
N SER A 116 -0.33 -4.31 -8.53
CA SER A 116 0.47 -4.81 -9.65
C SER A 116 -0.19 -6.01 -10.32
N GLN A 117 0.18 -6.23 -11.57
CA GLN A 117 -0.16 -7.44 -12.31
C GLN A 117 0.83 -8.57 -12.01
N LEU A 118 2.08 -8.23 -11.71
CA LEU A 118 3.12 -9.20 -11.35
C LEU A 118 3.55 -9.06 -9.89
N PRO A 119 3.87 -10.16 -9.19
CA PRO A 119 4.32 -10.09 -7.81
C PRO A 119 5.66 -9.36 -7.66
N LEU A 120 5.89 -8.72 -6.50
CA LEU A 120 7.12 -7.94 -6.23
C LEU A 120 8.41 -8.77 -6.30
N GLY A 121 8.32 -10.08 -6.07
CA GLY A 121 9.47 -10.98 -6.11
C GLY A 121 9.98 -11.35 -7.52
N LEU A 122 9.32 -10.92 -8.60
CA LEU A 122 9.73 -11.26 -9.97
C LEU A 122 10.73 -10.24 -10.55
N PRO A 123 11.72 -10.67 -11.37
CA PRO A 123 12.72 -9.76 -11.94
C PRO A 123 12.16 -8.62 -12.80
N ARG A 124 11.10 -8.89 -13.58
CA ARG A 124 10.44 -7.94 -14.49
C ARG A 124 9.03 -7.62 -14.00
N THR A 125 8.92 -7.12 -12.78
CA THR A 125 7.65 -6.79 -12.14
C THR A 125 7.30 -5.31 -12.25
N ASP A 126 6.04 -5.00 -12.49
CA ASP A 126 5.47 -3.65 -12.41
C ASP A 126 5.30 -3.18 -10.96
N ALA A 127 5.22 -4.11 -10.01
CA ALA A 127 5.09 -3.83 -8.57
C ALA A 127 6.16 -2.89 -8.02
N ARG A 128 7.39 -2.96 -8.55
CA ARG A 128 8.51 -2.14 -8.08
C ARG A 128 8.28 -0.67 -8.38
N GLU A 129 8.03 -0.35 -9.65
CA GLU A 129 7.82 1.02 -10.10
C GLU A 129 6.54 1.59 -9.48
N ASN A 130 5.45 0.82 -9.49
CA ASN A 130 4.17 1.22 -8.93
C ASN A 130 4.28 1.58 -7.43
N LEU A 131 5.07 0.83 -6.66
CA LEU A 131 5.30 1.09 -5.24
C LEU A 131 6.18 2.31 -5.02
N ILE A 132 7.28 2.46 -5.76
CA ILE A 132 8.18 3.61 -5.64
C ILE A 132 7.40 4.89 -5.95
N THR A 133 6.71 4.93 -7.09
CA THR A 133 5.91 6.10 -7.48
C THR A 133 4.81 6.42 -6.47
N ALA A 134 4.11 5.40 -5.94
CA ALA A 134 3.09 5.63 -4.92
C ALA A 134 3.69 6.23 -3.63
N LEU A 135 4.85 5.76 -3.19
CA LEU A 135 5.56 6.31 -2.03
C LEU A 135 6.04 7.74 -2.26
N GLU A 136 6.52 8.06 -3.46
CA GLU A 136 6.91 9.44 -3.82
C GLU A 136 5.71 10.38 -3.77
N ILE A 137 4.58 9.99 -4.35
CA ILE A 137 3.35 10.78 -4.36
C ILE A 137 2.81 10.93 -2.93
N ALA A 138 2.78 9.86 -2.15
CA ALA A 138 2.31 9.88 -0.76
C ALA A 138 3.23 10.70 0.17
N ALA A 139 4.49 10.92 -0.21
CA ALA A 139 5.44 11.72 0.55
C ALA A 139 5.41 13.22 0.18
N LEU A 140 4.62 13.62 -0.81
CA LEU A 140 4.46 15.03 -1.18
C LEU A 140 3.82 15.78 -0.01
N LYS A 141 4.61 16.62 0.67
CA LYS A 141 4.12 17.62 1.63
C LYS A 141 3.91 18.90 0.83
N ASP A 142 2.64 19.31 0.69
CA ASP A 142 2.11 20.53 0.06
C ASP A 142 2.98 21.30 -0.96
N VAL A 143 2.36 21.51 -2.13
CA VAL A 143 2.57 22.69 -2.98
C VAL A 143 1.84 23.87 -2.35
#